data_AF-A0A8B6ER58-F1
#
_entry.id   AF-A0A8B6ER58-F1
#
_cell.length_a   1.000
_cell.length_b   1.000
_cell.length_c   1.000
_cell.angle_alpha   90.00
_cell.angle_beta   90.00
_cell.angle_gamma   90.00
#
_symmetry.space_group_name_H-M   'P 1'
#
loop_
_entity.id
_entity.type
_entity.pdbx_description
1 polymer ?
#
loop_
_entity_poly.entity_id
_entity_poly.type
_entity_poly.pdbx_seq_one_letter_code
_entity_poly.pdbx_strand_id
1 'polypeptide(L)'
;VAERALYYWNNDYIMTLIEENSNVVLPIMFPALYKISKEHWNQTIVALVYNVLKTFMEMNSKLFDELTSNYKSERQKEKKKEKDREELWKKLEKIEVNSKGKKKS
;
A
#
# COMPACT_ATOMS: atom_id res chain seq x y z
N VAL A 1 -0.88 -7.27 -18.70
CA VAL A 1 0.30 -7.53 -17.85
C VAL A 1 -0.08 -8.17 -16.53
N ALA A 2 -0.98 -7.57 -15.73
CA ALA A 2 -1.45 -8.15 -14.46
C ALA A 2 -1.98 -9.59 -14.58
N GLU A 3 -2.76 -9.88 -15.62
CA GLU A 3 -3.27 -11.23 -15.91
C GLU A 3 -2.16 -12.27 -16.10
N ARG A 4 -1.09 -11.93 -16.83
CA ARG A 4 0.06 -12.84 -17.05
C ARG A 4 0.89 -13.05 -15.79
N ALA A 5 1.02 -12.03 -14.94
CA ALA A 5 1.67 -12.16 -13.64
C ALA A 5 0.83 -13.03 -12.68
N LEU A 6 -0.50 -13.07 -12.86
CA LEU A 6 -1.39 -13.84 -12.02
C LEU A 6 -1.34 -15.36 -12.31
N TYR A 7 -0.88 -15.80 -13.50
CA TYR A 7 -0.73 -17.23 -13.80
C TYR A 7 0.32 -17.93 -12.93
N TYR A 8 1.29 -17.21 -12.38
CA TYR A 8 2.27 -17.79 -11.45
C TYR A 8 1.61 -18.34 -10.19
N TRP A 9 0.45 -17.83 -9.80
CA TRP A 9 -0.34 -18.31 -8.65
C TRP A 9 -1.09 -19.62 -8.93
N ASN A 10 -1.23 -20.00 -10.21
CA ASN A 10 -1.85 -21.26 -10.61
C ASN A 10 -0.81 -22.37 -10.82
N ASN A 11 0.48 -22.10 -10.55
CA ASN A 11 1.55 -23.08 -10.68
C ASN A 11 1.90 -23.63 -9.30
N ASP A 12 1.54 -24.89 -9.04
CA ASP A 12 1.72 -25.53 -7.74
C ASP A 12 3.18 -25.51 -7.26
N TYR A 13 4.15 -25.70 -8.15
CA TYR A 13 5.56 -25.66 -7.79
C TYR A 13 5.98 -24.27 -7.28
N ILE A 14 5.52 -23.21 -7.96
CA ILE A 14 5.80 -21.84 -7.54
C ILE A 14 5.10 -21.53 -6.22
N MET A 15 3.88 -22.02 -6.03
CA MET A 15 3.13 -21.85 -4.79
C MET A 15 3.80 -22.52 -3.60
N THR A 16 4.33 -23.73 -3.76
CA THR A 16 5.11 -24.41 -2.72
C THR A 16 6.36 -23.61 -2.35
N LEU A 17 7.11 -23.10 -3.34
CA LEU A 17 8.30 -22.28 -3.07
C LEU A 17 7.94 -20.97 -2.33
N ILE A 18 6.81 -20.35 -2.67
CA ILE A 18 6.31 -19.15 -1.99
C ILE A 18 5.94 -19.48 -0.54
N GLU A 19 5.30 -20.62 -0.29
CA GLU A 19 4.91 -21.08 1.04
C GLU A 19 6.14 -21.30 1.95
N GLU A 20 7.13 -22.05 1.45
CA GLU A 20 8.40 -22.32 2.15
C GLU A 20 9.17 -21.05 2.49
N ASN A 21 9.02 -20.01 1.67
CA ASN A 21 9.71 -18.72 1.81
C ASN A 21 8.77 -17.58 2.21
N SER A 22 7.62 -17.93 2.83
CA SER A 22 6.54 -16.97 3.08
C SER A 22 6.97 -15.76 3.91
N ASN A 23 7.88 -15.95 4.87
CA ASN A 23 8.44 -14.88 5.70
C ASN A 23 9.21 -13.80 4.92
N VAL A 24 9.66 -14.09 3.70
CA VAL A 24 10.38 -13.16 2.83
C VAL A 24 9.48 -12.65 1.71
N VAL A 25 8.71 -13.55 1.09
CA VAL A 25 7.89 -13.22 -0.09
C VAL A 25 6.67 -12.38 0.29
N LEU A 26 5.95 -12.73 1.36
CA LEU A 26 4.72 -12.03 1.76
C LEU A 26 4.99 -10.55 2.05
N PRO A 27 5.99 -10.15 2.86
CA PRO A 27 6.25 -8.73 3.13
C PRO A 27 6.53 -7.88 1.87
N ILE A 28 7.13 -8.48 0.83
CA ILE A 28 7.46 -7.78 -0.43
C ILE A 28 6.19 -7.61 -1.29
N MET A 29 5.39 -8.67 -1.42
CA MET A 29 4.24 -8.69 -2.32
C MET A 29 3.00 -8.03 -1.71
N PHE A 30 2.83 -8.15 -0.39
CA PHE A 30 1.61 -7.77 0.32
C PHE A 30 1.21 -6.30 0.09
N PRO A 31 2.09 -5.28 0.21
CA PRO A 31 1.67 -3.88 0.09
C PRO A 31 1.02 -3.56 -1.26
N ALA A 32 1.59 -4.09 -2.36
CA ALA A 32 1.07 -3.88 -3.70
C ALA A 32 -0.29 -4.56 -3.89
N LEU A 33 -0.39 -5.84 -3.50
CA LEU A 33 -1.63 -6.62 -3.61
C LEU A 33 -2.74 -6.03 -2.74
N TYR A 34 -2.43 -5.68 -1.49
CA TYR A 34 -3.40 -5.09 -0.58
C TYR A 34 -3.92 -3.76 -1.10
N LYS A 35 -3.06 -2.89 -1.65
CA LYS A 35 -3.48 -1.66 -2.31
C LYS A 35 -4.42 -1.92 -3.49
N ILE A 36 -4.06 -2.84 -4.38
CA ILE A 36 -4.88 -3.19 -5.56
C ILE A 36 -6.26 -3.68 -5.14
N SER A 37 -6.35 -4.51 -4.09
CA SER A 37 -7.64 -5.01 -3.56
C SER A 37 -8.60 -3.91 -3.07
N LYS A 38 -8.08 -2.72 -2.77
CA LYS A 38 -8.85 -1.57 -2.24
C LYS A 38 -9.12 -0.49 -3.27
N GLU A 39 -8.18 -0.25 -4.18
CA GLU A 39 -8.17 0.96 -5.01
C GLU A 39 -8.28 0.68 -6.52
N HIS A 40 -8.23 -0.59 -6.96
CA HIS A 40 -8.24 -0.92 -8.39
C HIS A 40 -9.64 -0.84 -9.01
N TRP A 41 -9.75 -0.24 -10.19
CA TRP A 41 -11.03 0.03 -10.86
C TRP A 41 -11.67 -1.23 -11.49
N ASN A 42 -10.85 -2.13 -12.02
CA ASN A 42 -11.32 -3.38 -12.65
C ASN A 42 -11.64 -4.44 -11.59
N GLN A 43 -12.90 -4.84 -11.49
CA GLN A 43 -13.40 -5.80 -10.49
C GLN A 43 -12.86 -7.22 -10.69
N THR A 44 -12.57 -7.64 -11.92
CA THR A 44 -11.96 -8.95 -12.18
C THR A 44 -10.55 -9.02 -11.60
N ILE A 45 -9.78 -7.95 -11.75
CA ILE A 45 -8.42 -7.86 -11.16
C ILE A 45 -8.51 -7.88 -9.63
N VAL A 46 -9.48 -7.15 -9.06
CA VAL A 46 -9.73 -7.15 -7.61
C VAL A 46 -10.06 -8.57 -7.10
N ALA A 47 -10.94 -9.30 -7.78
CA ALA A 47 -11.29 -10.67 -7.42
C ALA A 47 -10.08 -11.62 -7.47
N LEU A 48 -9.24 -11.53 -8.51
CA LEU A 48 -8.03 -12.34 -8.61
C LEU A 48 -7.03 -12.04 -7.49
N VAL A 49 -6.86 -10.76 -7.13
CA VAL A 49 -6.00 -10.37 -6.01
C VAL A 49 -6.56 -10.84 -4.67
N TYR A 50 -7.89 -10.85 -4.49
CA TYR A 50 -8.49 -11.42 -3.28
C TYR A 50 -8.19 -12.91 -3.13
N ASN A 51 -8.18 -13.68 -4.22
CA ASN A 51 -7.79 -15.09 -4.18
C ASN A 51 -6.34 -15.24 -3.69
N VAL A 52 -5.41 -14.45 -4.24
CA VAL A 52 -4.00 -14.45 -3.81
C VAL A 52 -3.84 -14.06 -2.34
N LEU A 53 -4.52 -13.00 -1.90
CA LEU A 53 -4.48 -12.57 -0.49
C LEU A 53 -5.07 -13.63 0.45
N LYS A 54 -6.11 -14.35 0.02
CA LYS A 54 -6.66 -15.47 0.78
C LYS A 54 -5.63 -16.59 0.93
N THR A 55 -4.94 -16.95 -0.15
CA THR A 55 -3.88 -17.97 -0.07
C THR A 55 -2.73 -17.53 0.85
N PHE A 56 -2.33 -16.25 0.83
CA PHE A 56 -1.35 -15.73 1.79
C PHE A 56 -1.80 -15.85 3.25
N MET A 57 -3.07 -15.61 3.51
CA MET A 57 -3.66 -15.77 4.84
C MET A 57 -3.68 -17.25 5.28
N GLU A 58 -3.96 -18.16 4.35
CA GLU A 58 -3.93 -19.61 4.59
C GLU A 58 -2.51 -20.12 4.87
N MET A 59 -1.49 -19.60 4.18
CA MET A 59 -0.08 -19.96 4.38
C MET A 59 0.45 -19.51 5.75
N ASN A 60 0.20 -18.26 6.13
CA ASN A 60 0.71 -17.71 7.39
C ASN A 60 -0.18 -16.57 7.91
N SER A 61 -1.24 -16.94 8.61
CA SER A 61 -2.25 -15.99 9.13
C SER A 61 -1.65 -14.94 10.07
N LYS A 62 -0.72 -15.34 10.94
CA LYS A 62 -0.06 -14.42 11.88
C LYS A 62 0.73 -13.34 11.15
N LEU A 63 1.56 -13.72 10.18
CA LEU A 63 2.33 -12.76 9.39
C LEU A 63 1.40 -11.87 8.54
N PHE A 64 0.33 -12.43 7.99
CA PHE A 64 -0.68 -11.66 7.26
C PHE A 64 -1.32 -10.55 8.11
N ASP A 65 -1.67 -10.87 9.37
CA ASP A 65 -2.24 -9.90 10.31
C ASP A 65 -1.22 -8.81 10.67
N GLU A 66 0.03 -9.19 10.93
CA GLU A 66 1.13 -8.25 11.19
C GLU A 66 1.35 -7.30 10.00
N LEU A 67 1.40 -7.82 8.78
CA LEU A 67 1.55 -7.02 7.55
C LEU A 67 0.34 -6.10 7.33
N THR A 68 -0.87 -6.57 7.60
CA THR A 68 -2.10 -5.76 7.52
C THR A 68 -2.06 -4.60 8.50
N SER A 69 -1.65 -4.85 9.75
CA SER A 69 -1.52 -3.83 10.78
C SER A 69 -0.46 -2.78 10.41
N ASN A 70 0.72 -3.26 9.98
CA ASN A 70 1.83 -2.41 9.56
C ASN A 70 1.44 -1.53 8.36
N TYR A 71 0.78 -2.10 7.35
CA TYR A 71 0.32 -1.33 6.18
C TYR A 71 -0.65 -0.21 6.58
N LYS A 72 -1.61 -0.49 7.47
CA LYS A 72 -2.55 0.54 7.96
C LYS A 72 -1.84 1.64 8.73
N SER A 73 -0.89 1.28 9.60
CA SER A 73 -0.08 2.23 10.38
C SER A 73 0.75 3.13 9.49
N GLU A 74 1.46 2.57 8.51
CA GLU A 74 2.27 3.35 7.55
C GLU A 74 1.38 4.28 6.72
N ARG A 75 0.23 3.82 6.24
CA ARG A 75 -0.72 4.66 5.49
C ARG A 75 -1.24 5.83 6.33
N GLN A 76 -1.46 5.64 7.63
CA GLN A 76 -1.84 6.73 8.54
C GLN A 76 -0.69 7.72 8.74
N LYS A 77 0.55 7.24 8.91
CA LYS A 77 1.73 8.11 9.03
C LYS A 77 1.97 8.92 7.76
N GLU A 78 1.81 8.33 6.58
CA GLU A 78 1.91 9.02 5.29
C GLU A 78 0.88 10.16 5.19
N LYS A 79 -0.39 9.88 5.50
CA LYS A 79 -1.46 10.89 5.50
C LYS A 79 -1.18 12.02 6.49
N LYS A 80 -0.62 11.71 7.67
CA LYS A 80 -0.24 12.74 8.64
C LYS A 80 0.90 13.61 8.10
N LYS A 81 1.96 13.01 7.55
CA LYS A 81 3.07 13.74 6.94
C LYS A 81 2.62 14.65 5.80
N GLU A 82 1.62 14.22 5.01
CA GLU A 82 1.03 15.04 3.95
C GLU A 82 0.29 16.26 4.51
N LYS A 83 -0.56 16.07 5.53
CA LYS A 83 -1.25 17.17 6.21
C LYS A 83 -0.29 18.16 6.87
N ASP A 84 0.72 17.66 7.59
CA ASP A 84 1.72 18.51 8.24
C ASP A 84 2.47 19.38 7.19
N ARG A 85 2.73 18.80 6.00
CA ARG A 85 3.33 19.51 4.87
C ARG A 85 2.41 20.59 4.31
N GLU A 86 1.12 20.29 4.10
CA GLU A 86 0.14 21.27 3.65
C GLU A 86 -0.02 22.45 4.63
N GLU A 87 -0.04 22.17 5.93
CA GLU A 87 -0.12 23.20 6.96
C GLU A 87 1.13 24.10 6.96
N LEU A 88 2.31 23.52 6.76
CA LEU A 88 3.55 24.27 6.62
C LEU A 88 3.51 25.19 5.40
N TRP A 89 3.08 24.68 4.24
CA TRP A 89 2.93 25.48 3.02
C TRP A 89 1.94 26.64 3.22
N LYS A 90 0.78 26.41 3.83
CA LYS A 90 -0.21 27.47 4.14
C LYS A 90 0.36 28.54 5.09
N LYS A 91 1.22 28.17 6.04
CA LYS A 91 1.89 29.13 6.93
C LYS A 91 2.90 29.98 6.16
N LEU A 92 3.69 29.38 5.26
CA LEU A 92 4.66 30.09 4.42
C LEU A 92 3.98 31.09 3.49
N GLU A 93 2.88 30.70 2.82
CA GLU A 93 2.10 31.60 1.97
C GLU A 93 1.58 32.82 2.73
N LYS A 94 1.06 32.63 3.95
CA LYS A 94 0.59 33.73 4.81
C LYS A 94 1.73 34.70 5.17
N ILE A 95 2.92 34.20 5.46
CA ILE A 95 4.10 35.03 5.77
C ILE A 95 4.52 35.83 4.52
N GLU A 96 4.54 35.20 3.35
CA GLU A 96 4.90 35.87 2.10
C GLU A 96 3.94 37.03 1.78
N VAL A 97 2.63 36.80 1.87
CA VAL A 97 1.60 37.83 1.65
C VAL A 97 1.76 39.00 2.63
N ASN A 98 2.01 38.71 3.91
CA ASN A 98 2.17 39.74 4.93
C ASN A 98 3.46 40.56 4.74
N SER A 99 4.54 39.93 4.23
CA SER A 99 5.79 40.62 3.91
C SER A 99 5.67 41.57 2.70
N LYS A 100 4.87 41.20 1.69
CA LYS A 100 4.58 42.05 0.52
C LYS A 100 3.67 43.22 0.88
N GLY A 101 2.75 43.05 1.85
CA GLY A 101 1.92 44.12 2.39
C GLY A 101 2.71 45.17 3.17
N LYS A 102 3.71 44.76 3.96
CA LYS A 102 4.57 45.68 4.72
C LYS A 102 5.59 46.45 3.87
N LYS A 103 5.99 45.96 2.69
CA LYS A 103 6.93 46.66 1.79
C LYS A 103 6.26 47.72 0.88
N LYS A 104 4.93 47.79 0.86
CA LYS A 104 4.15 48.75 0.06
C LYS A 104 3.60 49.93 0.86
N SER A 105 3.92 50.03 2.15
CA SER A 105 3.55 51.14 3.02
C SER A 105 4.76 51.99 3.40
#